data_AF-A0A969D7V1-F1
#
_entry.id   AF-A0A969D7V1-F1
#
_cell.length_a   1.000
_cell.length_b   1.000
_cell.length_c   1.000
_cell.angle_alpha   90.00
_cell.angle_beta   90.00
_cell.angle_gamma   90.00
#
_symmetry.space_group_name_H-M   'P 1'
#
loop_
_entity.id
_entity.type
_entity.pdbx_description
1 polymer ?
#
loop_
_entity_poly.entity_id
_entity_poly.type
_entity_poly.pdbx_seq_one_letter_code
_entity_poly.pdbx_strand_id
1 'polypeptide(L)' 'MTAVFRVAIIPYTFEHTNFGQLQAGDEVNLEFDVLGKYVQKLLTLKPTK' A
#
# COMPACT_ATOMS: atom_id res chain seq x y z
N MET A 1 11.41 -13.02 -10.39
CA MET A 1 10.61 -13.01 -9.15
C MET A 1 9.79 -11.73 -9.15
N THR A 2 8.48 -11.81 -9.36
CA THR A 2 7.58 -10.64 -9.26
C THR A 2 7.05 -10.56 -7.83
N ALA A 3 7.25 -9.43 -7.17
CA ALA A 3 6.66 -9.17 -5.86
C ALA A 3 5.18 -8.79 -6.04
N VAL A 4 4.31 -9.37 -5.22
CA VAL A 4 2.86 -9.13 -5.24
C VAL A 4 2.36 -8.90 -3.81
N PHE A 5 1.34 -8.04 -3.66
CA PHE A 5 0.64 -7.84 -2.40
C PHE A 5 -0.87 -7.90 -2.62
N ARG A 6 -1.63 -8.04 -1.53
CA ARG A 6 -3.11 -8.13 -1.55
C ARG A 6 -3.68 -7.21 -0.49
N VAL A 7 -4.90 -6.73 -0.74
CA VAL A 7 -5.68 -5.90 0.18
C VAL A 7 -7.09 -6.48 0.31
N ALA A 8 -7.75 -6.20 1.44
CA ALA A 8 -9.16 -6.49 1.62
C ALA A 8 -9.95 -5.18 1.55
N ILE A 9 -11.03 -5.16 0.76
CA ILE A 9 -11.89 -4.00 0.57
C ILE A 9 -13.25 -4.28 1.21
N ILE A 10 -13.70 -3.37 2.06
CA ILE A 10 -15.02 -3.45 2.70
C ILE A 10 -16.12 -2.95 1.74
N PRO A 11 -17.40 -3.35 1.92
CA PRO A 11 -18.48 -3.02 0.98
C PRO A 11 -18.63 -1.53 0.69
N TYR A 12 -18.61 -0.69 1.73
CA TYR A 12 -18.75 0.76 1.57
C TYR A 12 -17.67 1.35 0.64
N THR A 13 -16.41 0.94 0.82
CA THR A 13 -15.30 1.39 -0.03
C THR A 13 -15.46 0.90 -1.47
N PHE A 14 -15.90 -0.35 -1.66
CA PHE A 14 -16.13 -0.89 -2.99
C PHE A 14 -17.22 -0.12 -3.76
N GLU A 15 -18.29 0.25 -3.06
CA GLU A 15 -19.45 0.97 -3.63
C GLU A 15 -19.20 2.47 -3.84
N HIS A 16 -18.38 3.11 -2.99
CA HIS A 16 -18.22 4.57 -2.95
C HIS A 16 -16.87 5.06 -3.52
N THR A 17 -16.10 4.18 -4.14
CA THR A 17 -14.85 4.55 -4.84
C THR A 17 -14.83 3.90 -6.23
N ASN A 18 -13.78 4.14 -7.01
CA ASN A 18 -13.62 3.48 -8.31
C ASN A 18 -13.20 1.99 -8.20
N PHE A 19 -12.99 1.44 -7.00
CA PHE A 19 -12.58 0.03 -6.84
C PHE A 19 -13.54 -0.96 -7.51
N GLY A 20 -14.85 -0.68 -7.54
CA GLY A 20 -15.84 -1.52 -8.23
C GLY A 20 -15.80 -1.47 -9.76
N GLN A 21 -15.01 -0.57 -10.33
CA GLN A 21 -14.87 -0.37 -11.77
C GLN A 21 -13.54 -0.91 -12.32
N LEU A 22 -12.56 -1.16 -11.44
CA LEU A 22 -11.24 -1.66 -11.83
C LEU A 22 -11.31 -3.08 -12.39
N GLN A 23 -10.50 -3.33 -13.41
CA GLN A 23 -10.34 -4.62 -14.05
C GLN A 23 -8.90 -5.11 -13.94
N ALA A 24 -8.70 -6.41 -14.16
CA ALA A 24 -7.36 -6.98 -14.16
C ALA A 24 -6.51 -6.35 -15.28
N GLY A 25 -5.39 -5.74 -14.90
CA GLY A 25 -4.50 -5.01 -15.82
C GLY A 25 -4.58 -3.49 -15.70
N ASP A 26 -5.59 -2.96 -15.00
CA ASP A 26 -5.67 -1.52 -14.75
C ASP A 26 -4.51 -1.04 -13.87
N GLU A 27 -3.94 0.11 -14.24
CA GLU A 27 -2.95 0.79 -13.43
C GLU A 27 -3.63 1.53 -12.27
N VAL A 28 -2.95 1.55 -11.11
CA VAL A 28 -3.42 2.26 -9.92
C VAL A 28 -2.29 3.09 -9.33
N ASN A 29 -2.66 4.18 -8.68
CA ASN A 29 -1.70 4.97 -7.91
C ASN A 29 -1.33 4.21 -6.63
N LEU A 30 -0.03 3.99 -6.42
CA LEU A 30 0.51 3.42 -5.19
C LEU A 30 1.22 4.51 -4.39
N GLU A 31 0.64 4.86 -3.24
CA GLU A 31 1.23 5.82 -2.30
C GLU A 31 1.69 5.11 -1.03
N PHE A 32 2.90 5.45 -0.57
CA PHE A 32 3.43 4.97 0.71
C PHE A 32 3.03 5.92 1.83
N ASP A 33 2.59 5.35 2.95
CA ASP A 33 2.36 6.13 4.17
C ASP A 33 3.67 6.81 4.62
N VAL A 34 3.57 8.09 4.98
CA VAL A 34 4.66 8.89 5.55
C VAL A 34 5.26 8.20 6.77
N LEU A 35 4.47 7.44 7.54
CA LEU A 35 4.94 6.64 8.66
C LEU A 35 6.05 5.66 8.28
N GLY A 36 6.00 5.08 7.08
CA GLY A 36 7.05 4.17 6.59
C GLY A 36 8.44 4.84 6.55
N LYS A 37 8.49 6.12 6.16
CA LYS A 37 9.75 6.91 6.15
C LYS A 37 10.30 7.10 7.56
N TYR A 38 9.43 7.36 8.53
CA TYR A 38 9.83 7.49 9.93
C TYR A 38 10.30 6.16 10.52
N VAL A 39 9.61 5.05 10.22
CA VAL A 39 10.03 3.71 10.65
C VAL A 39 11.39 3.35 10.07
N GLN A 40 11.63 3.57 8.77
CA GLN A 40 12.94 3.34 8.15
C GLN A 40 14.03 4.18 8.81
N LYS A 41 13.76 5.46 9.09
CA LYS A 41 14.71 6.34 9.79
C LYS A 41 15.02 5.82 11.21
N LEU A 42 14.01 5.38 11.97
CA LEU A 42 14.22 4.80 13.30
C LEU A 42 15.03 3.50 13.23
N LEU A 43 14.77 2.65 12.24
CA LEU A 43 15.50 1.38 12.06
C LEU A 43 16.95 1.59 11.62
N THR A 44 17.24 2.64 10.85
CA THR A 44 18.61 3.00 10.42
C THR A 44 19.41 3.75 11.49
N LEU A 45 18.74 4.38 12.45
CA LEU A 45 19.37 5.04 13.60
C LEU A 45 19.68 4.10 14.78
N LYS A 46 19.17 2.86 14.77
CA LYS A 46 19.59 1.87 15.76
C LYS A 46 21.09 1.59 15.51
N PRO A 47 21.99 1.86 16.47
CA PRO A 47 23.37 1.45 16.33
C PRO A 47 23.37 -0.07 16.22
N THR A 48 23.89 -0.58 15.11
CA THR A 48 24.18 -1.99 14.96
C THR A 48 25.12 -2.35 16.10
N LYS A 49 24.63 -3.16 17.04
CA LYS A 49 25.49 -3.78 18.02
C LYS A 49 26.39 -4.78 17.32
#